data_AF-A0A0S4LEB0-F1
#
_entry.id   AF-A0A0S4LEB0-F1
#
_cell.length_a   1.000
_cell.length_b   1.000
_cell.length_c   1.000
_cell.angle_alpha   90.00
_cell.angle_beta   90.00
_cell.angle_gamma   90.00
#
_symmetry.space_group_name_H-M   'P 1'
#
loop_
_entity.id
_entity.type
_entity.pdbx_description
1 polymer ?
#
loop_
_entity_poly.entity_id
_entity_poly.type
_entity_poly.pdbx_seq_one_letter_code
_entity_poly.pdbx_strand_id
1 'polypeptide(L)'
;MNRLSVPGMMMGILSAVLMVGIVAAEAGSPDVIQEQGRAMVRDAEEMVMHGGMGDGKAILHHCAEAAKQARAILKALPPTDEQGKGAAPHLQDVIMYCKRVAEMGDRVDPGASLNPAAKARAAAREAMKQLLAMKDSGA
;
A
#
# COMPACT_ATOMS: atom_id res chain seq x y z
N MET A 1 52.48 -57.81 15.64
CA MET A 1 51.46 -58.17 14.63
C MET A 1 50.37 -57.10 14.71
N ASN A 2 50.53 -55.98 14.03
CA ASN A 2 50.16 -55.67 12.63
C ASN A 2 48.70 -55.17 12.47
N ARG A 3 48.60 -53.84 12.32
CA ARG A 3 47.76 -52.98 11.44
C ARG A 3 46.23 -53.20 11.35
N LEU A 4 45.48 -52.10 11.46
CA LEU A 4 44.76 -51.35 10.39
C LEU A 4 43.92 -50.24 11.09
N SER A 5 44.24 -48.94 11.00
CA SER A 5 43.97 -47.99 9.90
C SER A 5 42.49 -47.79 9.55
N VAL A 6 41.88 -46.69 10.04
CA VAL A 6 40.82 -45.92 9.33
C VAL A 6 41.03 -44.42 9.62
N PRO A 7 41.12 -43.55 8.59
CA PRO A 7 41.23 -42.09 8.71
C PRO A 7 39.88 -41.38 8.53
N GLY A 8 39.82 -40.08 8.86
CA GLY A 8 38.76 -39.18 8.40
C GLY A 8 38.13 -38.40 9.57
N MET A 9 38.61 -37.20 9.89
CA MET A 9 38.20 -35.94 9.26
C MET A 9 36.73 -35.62 9.53
N MET A 10 36.47 -34.70 10.47
CA MET A 10 35.45 -33.65 10.38
C MET A 10 35.52 -32.77 11.64
N MET A 11 36.45 -31.82 11.60
CA MET A 11 36.44 -30.64 12.46
C MET A 11 35.44 -29.66 11.83
N GLY A 12 34.17 -29.77 12.23
CA GLY A 12 33.09 -28.90 11.76
C GLY A 12 32.82 -27.79 12.76
N ILE A 13 33.45 -26.63 12.58
CA ILE A 13 33.16 -25.40 13.31
C ILE A 13 31.77 -24.91 12.87
N LEU A 14 30.77 -25.11 13.71
CA LEU A 14 29.40 -24.62 13.50
C LEU A 14 29.29 -23.18 14.01
N SER A 15 29.93 -22.22 13.33
CA SER A 15 29.64 -20.79 13.52
C SER A 15 28.47 -20.39 12.65
N ALA A 16 27.26 -20.51 13.21
CA ALA A 16 26.04 -19.95 12.61
C ALA A 16 26.07 -18.42 12.76
N VAL A 17 26.58 -17.73 11.74
CA VAL A 17 26.46 -16.28 11.62
C VAL A 17 25.01 -15.96 11.23
N LEU A 18 24.21 -15.53 12.20
CA LEU A 18 22.92 -14.87 11.98
C LEU A 18 23.16 -13.47 11.38
N MET A 19 23.43 -13.40 10.08
CA MET A 19 23.26 -12.17 9.32
C MET A 19 21.75 -12.00 9.05
N VAL A 20 21.02 -11.47 10.03
CA VAL A 20 19.72 -10.86 9.75
C VAL A 20 20.03 -9.58 9.00
N GLY A 21 19.97 -9.65 7.67
CA GLY A 21 20.04 -8.48 6.80
C GLY A 21 18.90 -7.55 7.17
N ILE A 22 19.22 -6.43 7.82
CA ILE A 22 18.31 -5.32 7.99
C ILE A 22 18.13 -4.74 6.60
N VAL A 23 17.07 -5.16 5.90
CA VAL A 23 16.61 -4.44 4.71
C VAL A 23 16.10 -3.11 5.24
N ALA A 24 16.91 -2.06 5.14
CA ALA A 24 16.43 -0.71 5.36
C ALA A 24 15.32 -0.49 4.33
N ALA A 25 14.07 -0.46 4.79
CA ALA A 25 12.98 0.01 3.97
C ALA A 25 13.24 1.49 3.73
N GLU A 26 13.79 1.82 2.56
CA GLU A 26 13.94 3.22 2.16
C GLU A 26 12.54 3.82 2.06
N ALA A 27 12.27 4.82 2.92
CA ALA A 27 11.07 5.63 2.81
C ALA A 27 11.09 6.35 1.46
N GLY A 28 9.92 6.46 0.82
CA GLY A 28 9.81 7.22 -0.42
C GLY A 28 10.05 8.70 -0.17
N SER A 29 10.59 9.41 -1.16
CA SER A 29 10.66 10.86 -1.10
C SER A 29 9.24 11.46 -1.08
N PRO A 30 9.00 12.55 -0.33
CA PRO A 30 7.69 13.18 -0.24
C PRO A 30 7.05 13.56 -1.58
N ASP A 31 7.83 13.96 -2.59
CA ASP A 31 7.34 14.26 -3.94
C ASP A 31 6.71 13.04 -4.62
N VAL A 32 7.37 11.87 -4.54
CA VAL A 32 6.87 10.60 -5.08
C VAL A 32 5.61 10.16 -4.33
N ILE A 33 5.60 10.29 -3.00
CA ILE A 33 4.44 9.98 -2.17
C ILE A 33 3.24 10.88 -2.52
N GLN A 34 3.48 12.17 -2.71
CA GLN A 34 2.43 13.12 -3.09
C GLN A 34 1.94 12.90 -4.52
N GLU A 35 2.80 12.50 -5.45
CA GLU A 35 2.39 12.12 -6.80
C GLU A 35 1.48 10.89 -6.79
N GLN A 36 1.84 9.85 -6.04
CA GLN A 36 0.97 8.69 -5.81
C GLN A 36 -0.35 9.11 -5.15
N GLY A 37 -0.31 10.04 -4.19
CA GLY A 37 -1.50 10.62 -3.56
C GLY A 37 -2.42 11.33 -4.55
N ARG A 38 -1.88 12.09 -5.51
CA ARG A 38 -2.65 12.73 -6.59
C ARG A 38 -3.28 11.69 -7.51
N ALA A 39 -2.54 10.66 -7.90
CA ALA A 39 -3.07 9.56 -8.71
C ALA A 39 -4.22 8.85 -7.99
N MET A 40 -4.04 8.52 -6.71
CA MET A 40 -5.09 7.93 -5.87
C MET A 40 -6.36 8.78 -5.82
N VAL A 41 -6.24 10.10 -5.61
CA VAL A 41 -7.40 11.01 -5.58
C VAL A 41 -8.10 11.03 -6.93
N ARG A 42 -7.34 11.06 -8.03
CA ARG A 42 -7.92 11.04 -9.38
C ARG A 42 -8.72 9.76 -9.63
N ASP A 43 -8.16 8.59 -9.35
CA ASP A 43 -8.89 7.32 -9.46
C ASP A 43 -10.15 7.33 -8.59
N ALA A 44 -10.04 7.86 -7.37
CA ALA A 44 -11.16 7.95 -6.44
C ALA A 44 -12.26 8.93 -6.90
N GLU A 45 -11.94 9.91 -7.74
CA GLU A 45 -12.91 10.81 -8.36
C GLU A 45 -13.55 10.16 -9.60
N GLU A 46 -12.77 9.49 -10.43
CA GLU A 46 -13.22 8.79 -11.62
C GLU A 46 -14.22 7.68 -11.25
N MET A 47 -13.99 6.90 -10.19
CA MET A 47 -14.97 5.88 -9.75
C MET A 47 -16.35 6.46 -9.41
N VAL A 48 -16.43 7.65 -8.79
CA VAL A 48 -17.73 8.27 -8.42
C VAL A 48 -18.43 8.79 -9.67
N MET A 49 -17.67 9.34 -10.61
CA MET A 49 -18.18 9.78 -11.91
C MET A 49 -18.81 8.61 -12.68
N HIS A 50 -18.11 7.47 -12.74
CA HIS A 50 -18.61 6.27 -13.42
C HIS A 50 -19.85 5.66 -12.77
N GLY A 51 -19.99 5.74 -11.44
CA GLY A 51 -21.23 5.31 -10.80
C GLY A 51 -22.43 6.19 -11.11
N GLY A 52 -22.24 7.49 -11.36
CA GLY A 52 -23.30 8.35 -11.90
C GLY A 52 -23.75 7.98 -13.33
N MET A 53 -22.88 7.29 -14.08
CA MET A 53 -23.14 6.82 -15.45
C MET A 53 -23.63 5.37 -15.53
N GLY A 54 -23.67 4.64 -14.41
CA GLY A 54 -24.02 3.22 -14.40
C GLY A 54 -22.91 2.30 -14.93
N ASP A 55 -21.63 2.70 -14.83
CA ASP A 55 -20.50 1.89 -15.30
C ASP A 55 -19.80 1.16 -14.14
N GLY A 56 -20.36 0.00 -13.75
CA GLY A 56 -19.83 -0.80 -12.64
C GLY A 56 -18.41 -1.33 -12.86
N LYS A 57 -18.01 -1.58 -14.11
CA LYS A 57 -16.66 -2.10 -14.43
C LYS A 57 -15.60 -1.02 -14.24
N ALA A 58 -15.88 0.20 -14.66
CA ALA A 58 -14.97 1.33 -14.42
C ALA A 58 -14.86 1.65 -12.93
N ILE A 59 -15.96 1.58 -12.17
CA ILE A 59 -15.91 1.73 -10.70
C ILE A 59 -14.92 0.72 -10.08
N LEU A 60 -15.01 -0.55 -10.45
CA LEU A 60 -14.09 -1.59 -9.96
C LEU A 60 -12.64 -1.31 -10.33
N HIS A 61 -12.39 -0.92 -11.59
CA HIS A 61 -11.06 -0.62 -12.09
C HIS A 61 -10.41 0.51 -11.29
N HIS A 62 -11.07 1.66 -11.20
CA HIS A 62 -10.54 2.81 -10.47
C HIS A 62 -10.42 2.55 -8.97
N CYS A 63 -11.31 1.77 -8.37
CA CYS A 63 -11.14 1.40 -6.96
C CYS A 63 -9.92 0.48 -6.75
N ALA A 64 -9.64 -0.43 -7.68
CA ALA A 64 -8.45 -1.28 -7.61
C ALA A 64 -7.17 -0.45 -7.71
N GLU A 65 -7.11 0.52 -8.64
CA GLU A 65 -5.95 1.42 -8.77
C GLU A 65 -5.82 2.35 -7.55
N ALA A 66 -6.90 2.95 -7.05
CA ALA A 66 -6.86 3.76 -5.84
C ALA A 66 -6.35 2.96 -4.62
N ALA A 67 -6.83 1.72 -4.44
CA ALA A 67 -6.35 0.85 -3.36
C ALA A 67 -4.88 0.44 -3.53
N LYS A 68 -4.42 0.24 -4.77
CA LYS A 68 -3.02 -0.04 -5.09
C LYS A 68 -2.11 1.15 -4.75
N GLN A 69 -2.51 2.37 -5.12
CA GLN A 69 -1.79 3.59 -4.74
C GLN A 69 -1.75 3.77 -3.22
N ALA A 70 -2.88 3.57 -2.53
CA ALA A 70 -2.93 3.66 -1.06
C ALA A 70 -1.96 2.68 -0.36
N ARG A 71 -1.85 1.44 -0.86
CA ARG A 71 -0.88 0.46 -0.34
C ARG A 71 0.57 0.86 -0.62
N ALA A 72 0.85 1.41 -1.80
CA ALA A 72 2.17 1.89 -2.16
C ALA A 72 2.61 3.04 -1.25
N ILE A 73 1.71 4.00 -1.01
CA ILE A 73 1.94 5.12 -0.08
C ILE A 73 2.20 4.59 1.33
N LEU A 74 1.34 3.72 1.88
CA LEU A 74 1.53 3.14 3.21
C LEU A 74 2.89 2.46 3.39
N LYS A 75 3.41 1.83 2.33
CA LYS A 75 4.74 1.20 2.33
C LYS A 75 5.87 2.23 2.27
N ALA A 76 5.64 3.36 1.60
CA ALA A 76 6.62 4.42 1.40
C ALA A 76 6.66 5.45 2.55
N LEU A 77 5.63 5.51 3.40
CA LEU A 77 5.56 6.47 4.51
C LEU A 77 6.75 6.32 5.47
N PRO A 78 7.45 7.42 5.81
CA PRO A 78 8.48 7.39 6.84
C PRO A 78 7.86 7.05 8.20
N PRO A 79 8.44 6.13 8.98
CA PRO A 79 7.86 5.70 10.26
C PRO A 79 7.82 6.81 11.33
N THR A 80 8.66 7.84 11.16
CA THR A 80 8.80 8.97 12.08
C THR A 80 8.05 10.23 11.63
N ASP A 81 7.42 10.24 10.45
CA ASP A 81 6.72 11.42 9.94
C ASP A 81 5.30 11.50 10.55
N GLU A 82 5.05 12.55 11.35
CA GLU A 82 3.76 12.75 12.02
C GLU A 82 2.61 13.00 11.04
N GLN A 83 2.88 13.60 9.86
CA GLN A 83 1.86 13.77 8.83
C GLN A 83 1.56 12.43 8.13
N GLY A 84 2.59 11.60 7.92
CA GLY A 84 2.45 10.23 7.46
C GLY A 84 1.60 9.39 8.41
N LYS A 85 1.80 9.53 9.73
CA LYS A 85 0.93 8.91 10.75
C LYS A 85 -0.52 9.40 10.64
N GLY A 86 -0.72 10.69 10.36
CA GLY A 86 -2.04 11.27 10.10
C GLY A 86 -2.70 10.74 8.81
N ALA A 87 -1.91 10.47 7.76
CA ALA A 87 -2.41 9.94 6.49
C ALA A 87 -2.80 8.46 6.56
N ALA A 88 -2.08 7.67 7.36
CA ALA A 88 -2.23 6.22 7.46
C ALA A 88 -3.67 5.71 7.65
N PRO A 89 -4.48 6.19 8.62
CA PRO A 89 -5.86 5.71 8.79
C PRO A 89 -6.72 5.99 7.56
N HIS A 90 -6.55 7.13 6.91
CA HIS A 90 -7.30 7.48 5.70
C HIS A 90 -6.90 6.61 4.50
N LEU A 91 -5.63 6.24 4.38
CA LEU A 91 -5.17 5.30 3.35
C LEU A 91 -5.74 3.89 3.59
N GLN A 92 -5.83 3.46 4.85
CA GLN A 92 -6.48 2.19 5.22
C GLN A 92 -7.97 2.21 4.89
N ASP A 93 -8.65 3.34 5.12
CA ASP A 93 -10.06 3.52 4.75
C ASP A 93 -10.28 3.41 3.24
N VAL A 94 -9.42 4.02 2.41
CA VAL A 94 -9.46 3.85 0.94
C VAL A 94 -9.41 2.37 0.58
N ILE A 95 -8.45 1.62 1.15
CA ILE A 95 -8.28 0.19 0.89
C ILE A 95 -9.53 -0.59 1.34
N MET A 96 -10.06 -0.31 2.52
CA MET A 96 -11.23 -0.98 3.06
C MET A 96 -12.46 -0.74 2.17
N TYR A 97 -12.75 0.51 1.82
CA TYR A 97 -13.92 0.85 1.02
C TYR A 97 -13.81 0.29 -0.40
N CYS A 98 -12.63 0.31 -1.00
CA CYS A 98 -12.41 -0.32 -2.31
C CYS A 98 -12.48 -1.84 -2.28
N LYS A 99 -12.10 -2.47 -1.16
CA LYS A 99 -12.36 -3.89 -0.96
C LYS A 99 -13.86 -4.19 -0.98
N ARG A 100 -14.70 -3.35 -0.35
CA ARG A 100 -16.16 -3.52 -0.39
C ARG A 100 -16.72 -3.39 -1.81
N VAL A 101 -16.25 -2.41 -2.59
CA VAL A 101 -16.60 -2.28 -4.00
C VAL A 101 -16.25 -3.56 -4.77
N ALA A 102 -15.04 -4.10 -4.56
CA ALA A 102 -14.61 -5.34 -5.20
C ALA A 102 -15.44 -6.57 -4.77
N GLU A 103 -15.81 -6.66 -3.49
CA GLU A 103 -16.68 -7.73 -2.96
C GLU A 103 -18.10 -7.68 -3.55
N MET A 104 -18.58 -6.50 -3.94
CA MET A 104 -19.87 -6.34 -4.64
C MET A 104 -19.79 -6.78 -6.11
N GLY A 105 -18.65 -6.58 -6.76
CA GLY A 105 -18.42 -6.98 -8.15
C GLY A 105 -19.17 -6.14 -9.19
N ASP A 106 -19.17 -6.59 -10.45
CA ASP A 106 -19.74 -5.88 -11.60
C ASP A 106 -21.18 -6.30 -11.94
N ARG A 107 -21.74 -7.23 -11.15
CA ARG A 107 -23.07 -7.81 -11.37
C ARG A 107 -24.17 -7.12 -10.58
N VAL A 108 -23.80 -6.28 -9.62
CA VAL A 108 -24.76 -5.46 -8.86
C VAL A 108 -25.09 -4.19 -9.64
N ASP A 109 -26.22 -3.57 -9.30
CA ASP A 109 -26.50 -2.21 -9.76
C ASP A 109 -25.32 -1.28 -9.41
N PRO A 110 -24.73 -0.57 -10.39
CA PRO A 110 -23.57 0.30 -10.14
C PRO A 110 -23.84 1.39 -9.10
N GLY A 111 -25.09 1.82 -8.96
CA GLY A 111 -25.52 2.75 -7.92
C GLY A 111 -25.36 2.16 -6.50
N ALA A 112 -25.43 0.85 -6.33
CA ALA A 112 -25.16 0.22 -5.03
C ALA A 112 -23.69 0.41 -4.59
N SER A 113 -22.76 0.43 -5.55
CA SER A 113 -21.33 0.64 -5.31
C SER A 113 -20.97 2.11 -5.04
N LEU A 114 -21.88 3.06 -5.29
CA LEU A 114 -21.62 4.49 -5.08
C LEU A 114 -21.40 4.87 -3.62
N ASN A 115 -22.06 4.21 -2.67
CA ASN A 115 -21.86 4.50 -1.25
C ASN A 115 -20.41 4.19 -0.80
N PRO A 116 -19.90 2.96 -0.96
CA PRO A 116 -18.49 2.69 -0.64
C PRO A 116 -17.52 3.49 -1.52
N ALA A 117 -17.81 3.75 -2.80
CA ALA A 117 -16.98 4.62 -3.65
C ALA A 117 -16.90 6.05 -3.08
N ALA A 118 -18.02 6.70 -2.78
CA ALA A 118 -18.01 8.06 -2.22
C ALA A 118 -17.22 8.15 -0.90
N LYS A 119 -17.23 7.10 -0.08
CA LYS A 119 -16.44 7.01 1.14
C LYS A 119 -14.94 6.84 0.87
N ALA A 120 -14.56 6.00 -0.09
CA ALA A 120 -13.17 5.90 -0.54
C ALA A 120 -12.66 7.24 -1.09
N ARG A 121 -13.48 8.00 -1.83
CA ARG A 121 -13.13 9.35 -2.30
C ARG A 121 -12.91 10.33 -1.15
N ALA A 122 -13.79 10.34 -0.16
CA ALA A 122 -13.62 11.19 1.00
C ALA A 122 -12.32 10.86 1.76
N ALA A 123 -12.07 9.57 2.01
CA ALA A 123 -10.85 9.11 2.65
C ALA A 123 -9.59 9.47 1.83
N ALA A 124 -9.60 9.28 0.51
CA ALA A 124 -8.48 9.65 -0.35
C ALA A 124 -8.16 11.15 -0.27
N ARG A 125 -9.18 12.01 -0.21
CA ARG A 125 -9.01 13.46 -0.06
C ARG A 125 -8.43 13.83 1.31
N GLU A 126 -8.89 13.21 2.38
CA GLU A 126 -8.32 13.45 3.72
C GLU A 126 -6.88 12.96 3.82
N ALA A 127 -6.57 11.78 3.28
CA ALA A 127 -5.20 11.29 3.16
C ALA A 127 -4.32 12.31 2.44
N MET A 128 -4.78 12.81 1.28
CA MET A 128 -4.01 13.75 0.46
C MET A 128 -3.71 15.07 1.19
N LYS A 129 -4.62 15.58 2.03
CA LYS A 129 -4.35 16.78 2.85
C LYS A 129 -3.15 16.57 3.78
N GLN A 130 -3.04 15.38 4.38
CA GLN A 130 -1.94 15.02 5.26
C GLN A 130 -0.64 14.83 4.45
N LEU A 131 -0.72 14.16 3.28
CA LEU A 131 0.45 13.94 2.41
C LEU A 131 1.03 15.26 1.87
N LEU A 132 0.19 16.26 1.57
CA LEU A 132 0.64 17.59 1.16
C LEU A 132 1.33 18.37 2.28
N ALA A 133 1.05 18.03 3.54
CA ALA A 133 1.69 18.64 4.70
C ALA A 133 3.05 17.99 5.02
N MET A 134 3.39 16.85 4.39
CA MET A 134 4.72 16.25 4.48
C MET A 134 5.76 17.19 3.88
N LYS A 135 6.87 17.35 4.59
CA LYS A 135 8.03 18.10 4.11
C LYS A 135 9.14 17.12 3.77
N ASP A 136 10.00 17.50 2.83
CA ASP A 136 11.30 16.87 2.66
C ASP A 136 12.07 16.97 3.97
N SER A 137 12.00 15.90 4.75
CA SER A 137 12.89 15.66 5.87
C SER A 137 14.19 15.14 5.26
N GLY A 138 14.87 16.00 4.50
CA GLY A 138 16.15 15.69 3.87
C GLY A 138 17.09 15.12 4.92
N ALA A 139 17.51 13.87 4.71
CA ALA A 139 18.62 13.26 5.42
C ALA A 139 19.94 13.70 4.78
#